data_AF-A0A2V5ULN3-F1
#
_entry.id   AF-A0A2V5ULN3-F1
#
_cell.length_a   1.000
_cell.length_b   1.000
_cell.length_c   1.000
_cell.angle_alpha   90.00
_cell.angle_beta   90.00
_cell.angle_gamma   90.00
#
_symmetry.space_group_name_H-M   'P 1'
#
loop_
_entity.id
_entity.type
_entity.pdbx_description
1 polymer ?
#
loop_
_entity_poly.entity_id
_entity_poly.type
_entity_poly.pdbx_seq_one_letter_code
_entity_poly.pdbx_strand_id
1 'polypeptide(L)' 'MPGAGSAIFFHIRRGVNRPTTGCTTMAKENLLKVITWLRAQWHPCYALLPAADYDKKWRAWNLPSPETIHPAVSSDH' A
#
# COMPACT_ATOMS: atom_id res chain seq x y z
N MET A 1 -9.10 -9.67 -20.28
CA MET A 1 -10.43 -9.59 -19.63
C MET A 1 -10.61 -8.20 -19.04
N PRO A 2 -11.70 -7.47 -19.34
CA PRO A 2 -12.07 -6.27 -18.59
C PRO A 2 -12.17 -6.62 -17.10
N GLY A 3 -11.61 -5.80 -16.21
CA GLY A 3 -11.63 -6.04 -14.76
C GLY A 3 -10.48 -6.90 -14.19
N ALA A 4 -9.51 -7.32 -15.00
CA ALA A 4 -8.35 -8.09 -14.51
C ALA A 4 -7.28 -7.25 -13.78
N GLY A 5 -7.49 -5.94 -13.63
CA GLY A 5 -6.53 -5.01 -13.03
C GLY A 5 -5.37 -4.65 -13.98
N SER A 6 -5.10 -3.36 -14.13
CA SER A 6 -3.89 -2.86 -14.78
C SER A 6 -2.72 -2.89 -13.80
N ALA A 7 -1.56 -3.35 -14.29
CA ALA A 7 -0.35 -3.65 -13.53
C ALA A 7 0.04 -2.61 -12.47
N ILE A 8 0.39 -3.13 -11.28
CA ILE A 8 0.99 -2.34 -10.18
C ILE A 8 2.48 -2.18 -10.50
N PHE A 9 2.88 -0.99 -10.92
CA PHE A 9 4.28 -0.69 -11.17
C PHE A 9 4.90 0.01 -9.95
N PHE A 10 5.70 -0.74 -9.21
CA PHE A 10 6.58 -0.17 -8.19
C PHE A 10 7.84 0.42 -8.83
N HIS A 11 8.19 1.65 -8.47
CA HIS A 11 9.47 2.25 -8.86
C HIS A 11 10.19 2.89 -7.66
N ILE A 12 11.51 2.97 -7.75
CA ILE A 12 12.31 3.76 -6.81
C ILE A 12 11.99 5.24 -7.03
N ARG A 13 11.61 5.94 -5.95
CA ARG A 13 11.32 7.38 -6.00
C ARG A 13 12.56 8.17 -6.45
N ARG A 14 12.34 9.19 -7.29
CA ARG A 14 13.40 10.12 -7.73
C ARG A 14 13.54 11.35 -6.82
N GLY A 15 12.62 11.55 -5.89
CA GLY A 15 12.56 12.64 -4.92
C GLY A 15 11.26 12.55 -4.12
N VAL A 16 11.25 13.01 -2.86
CA VAL A 16 10.11 12.83 -1.93
C VAL A 16 8.86 13.59 -2.41
N ASN A 17 9.04 14.75 -3.04
CA ASN A 17 7.94 15.63 -3.47
C ASN A 17 7.69 15.57 -4.99
N ARG A 18 8.24 14.57 -5.69
CA ARG A 18 8.06 14.44 -7.14
C ARG A 18 6.90 13.49 -7.45
N PRO A 19 5.77 13.96 -7.99
CA PRO A 19 4.67 13.09 -8.35
C PRO A 19 5.05 12.16 -9.52
N THR A 20 4.30 11.08 -9.69
CA THR A 20 4.39 10.23 -10.88
C THR A 20 3.05 10.12 -11.59
N THR A 21 3.08 9.80 -12.87
CA THR A 21 1.88 9.66 -13.71
C THR A 21 1.30 8.26 -13.59
N GLY A 22 0.92 7.86 -12.37
CA GLY A 22 0.18 6.63 -12.12
C GLY A 22 0.97 5.44 -11.57
N CYS A 23 2.27 5.58 -11.29
CA CYS A 23 3.05 4.54 -10.62
C CYS A 23 3.09 4.74 -9.10
N THR A 24 3.32 3.66 -8.36
CA THR A 24 3.62 3.77 -6.93
C THR A 24 5.13 3.90 -6.75
N THR A 25 5.59 4.98 -6.12
CA THR A 25 7.01 5.17 -5.83
C THR A 25 7.31 5.23 -4.35
N MET A 26 8.43 4.65 -3.94
CA MET A 26 8.90 4.64 -2.56
C MET A 26 10.42 4.70 -2.48
N ALA A 27 10.97 4.86 -1.27
CA ALA A 27 12.41 4.70 -1.05
C ALA A 27 12.88 3.33 -1.54
N LYS A 28 14.13 3.22 -2.01
CA LYS A 28 14.69 1.94 -2.46
C LYS A 28 14.60 0.88 -1.35
N GLU A 29 14.87 1.27 -0.12
CA GLU A 29 14.89 0.39 1.06
C GLU A 29 13.48 -0.16 1.35
N ASN A 30 12.45 0.67 1.16
CA ASN A 30 11.05 0.24 1.33
C ASN A 30 10.62 -0.69 0.20
N LEU A 31 11.03 -0.40 -1.04
CA LEU A 31 10.73 -1.27 -2.17
C LEU A 31 11.35 -2.65 -1.99
N LEU A 32 12.60 -2.70 -1.53
CA LEU A 32 13.28 -3.96 -1.22
C LEU A 32 12.51 -4.78 -0.18
N LYS A 33 12.03 -4.16 0.91
CA LYS A 33 11.21 -4.85 1.92
C LYS A 33 9.92 -5.45 1.35
N VAL A 34 9.24 -4.72 0.46
CA VAL A 34 7.99 -5.18 -0.15
C VAL A 34 8.25 -6.37 -1.08
N ILE A 35 9.22 -6.26 -2.00
CA ILE A 35 9.45 -7.32 -3.00
C ILE A 35 10.06 -8.59 -2.41
N THR A 36 10.80 -8.51 -1.30
CA THR A 36 11.30 -9.70 -0.61
C THR A 36 10.22 -10.39 0.22
N TRP A 37 9.20 -9.65 0.66
CA TRP A 37 8.04 -10.20 1.36
C TRP A 37 6.98 -10.79 0.40
N LEU A 38 6.76 -10.19 -0.78
CA LEU A 38 5.76 -10.61 -1.77
C LEU A 38 6.11 -11.92 -2.50
N ARG A 39 6.11 -13.04 -1.78
CA ARG A 39 6.35 -14.38 -2.35
C ARG A 39 5.05 -15.00 -2.82
N ALA A 40 4.96 -15.37 -4.11
CA ALA A 40 3.75 -15.94 -4.72
C ALA A 40 3.18 -17.15 -3.96
N GLN A 41 4.05 -18.02 -3.41
CA GLN A 41 3.67 -19.17 -2.59
C GLN A 41 2.86 -18.84 -1.32
N TRP A 42 2.86 -17.58 -0.88
CA TRP A 42 2.08 -17.12 0.28
C TRP A 42 0.75 -16.49 -0.11
N HIS A 43 0.41 -16.51 -1.41
CA HIS A 43 -0.81 -15.90 -1.94
C HIS A 43 -1.02 -14.46 -1.42
N PRO A 44 0.01 -13.57 -1.48
CA PRO A 44 -0.09 -12.28 -0.85
C PRO A 44 -1.08 -11.38 -1.62
N CYS A 45 -1.89 -10.64 -0.86
CA CYS A 45 -2.71 -9.56 -1.41
C CYS A 45 -2.08 -8.22 -1.05
N TYR A 46 -1.89 -7.36 -2.05
CA TYR A 46 -1.43 -5.98 -1.86
C TYR A 46 -2.56 -5.02 -2.21
N ALA A 47 -2.96 -4.20 -1.24
CA ALA A 47 -3.93 -3.13 -1.43
C ALA A 47 -3.24 -1.79 -1.20
N LEU A 48 -3.32 -0.91 -2.21
CA LEU A 48 -2.83 0.47 -2.11
C LEU A 48 -4.00 1.42 -2.33
N LEU A 49 -4.31 2.20 -1.31
CA LEU A 49 -5.45 3.11 -1.27
C LEU A 49 -5.03 4.43 -0.60
N PRO A 50 -5.54 5.59 -1.04
CA PRO A 50 -5.55 6.78 -0.21
C PRO A 50 -6.21 6.51 1.14
N ALA A 51 -5.76 7.18 2.21
CA ALA A 51 -6.31 6.97 3.56
C ALA A 51 -7.84 7.10 3.61
N ALA A 52 -8.39 8.14 2.99
CA ALA A 52 -9.84 8.36 2.92
C ALA A 52 -10.61 7.25 2.19
N ASP A 53 -9.97 6.53 1.25
CA ASP A 53 -10.59 5.38 0.58
C ASP A 53 -10.44 4.11 1.42
N TYR A 54 -9.32 3.95 2.14
CA TYR A 54 -9.12 2.86 3.08
C TYR A 54 -10.19 2.86 4.18
N ASP A 55 -10.44 4.02 4.80
CA ASP A 55 -11.45 4.20 5.86
C ASP A 55 -12.85 3.78 5.40
N LYS A 56 -13.18 3.99 4.13
CA LYS A 56 -14.48 3.64 3.55
C LYS A 56 -14.57 2.17 3.12
N LYS A 57 -13.45 1.55 2.74
CA LYS A 57 -13.45 0.24 2.05
C LYS A 57 -12.99 -0.92 2.92
N TRP A 58 -12.28 -0.69 4.02
CA TRP A 58 -11.59 -1.76 4.76
C TRP A 58 -12.51 -2.92 5.15
N ARG A 59 -13.71 -2.63 5.66
CA ARG A 59 -14.70 -3.69 6.03
C ARG A 59 -15.16 -4.49 4.82
N ALA A 60 -15.57 -3.78 3.76
CA ALA A 60 -16.10 -4.42 2.55
C ALA A 60 -15.05 -5.26 1.82
N TRP A 61 -13.76 -4.92 1.99
CA TRP A 61 -12.63 -5.61 1.37
C TRP A 61 -11.92 -6.59 2.33
N ASN A 62 -12.45 -6.77 3.55
CA ASN A 62 -11.87 -7.61 4.59
C ASN A 62 -10.39 -7.28 4.89
N LEU A 63 -10.06 -5.99 4.90
CA LEU A 63 -8.75 -5.47 5.29
C LEU A 63 -8.68 -5.28 6.82
N PRO A 64 -7.49 -5.11 7.42
CA PRO A 64 -7.35 -4.76 8.84
C PRO A 64 -8.11 -3.47 9.20
N SER A 65 -8.38 -3.26 10.49
CA SER A 65 -8.99 -1.99 10.92
C SER A 65 -7.98 -0.83 10.77
N PRO A 66 -8.45 0.41 10.49
CA PRO A 66 -7.57 1.59 10.45
C PRO A 66 -6.74 1.77 11.72
N GLU A 67 -7.29 1.42 12.89
CA GLU A 67 -6.59 1.44 14.19
C GLU A 67 -5.40 0.48 14.26
N THR A 68 -5.44 -0.63 13.51
CA THR A 68 -4.33 -1.60 13.42
C THR A 68 -3.21 -1.11 12.52
N ILE A 69 -3.52 -0.26 11.54
CA ILE A 69 -2.57 0.26 10.54
C ILE A 69 -1.95 1.58 10.97
N HIS A 70 -2.77 2.42 11.62
CA HIS A 70 -2.37 3.66 12.26
C HIS A 70 -2.63 3.48 13.76
N PRO A 71 -1.75 2.79 14.50
CA PRO A 71 -1.87 2.79 15.95
C PRO A 71 -1.93 4.25 16.37
N ALA A 72 -3.01 4.63 17.06
CA ALA A 72 -3.12 5.94 17.65
C ALA A 72 -1.81 6.20 18.39
N VAL A 73 -1.17 7.33 18.14
CA VAL A 73 -0.16 7.83 19.09
C VAL A 73 -0.88 7.84 20.42
N SER A 74 -0.47 6.98 21.36
CA SER A 74 -1.05 6.94 22.69
C SER A 74 -1.00 8.38 23.21
N SER A 75 -2.15 9.01 23.35
CA SER A 75 -2.28 10.25 24.14
C SER A 75 -2.20 9.83 25.60
N ASP A 76 -1.02 9.38 26.00
CA ASP A 76 -0.69 9.25 27.41
C ASP A 76 -0.62 10.69 27.94
N HIS A 77 -1.59 11.02 28.79
CA HIS A 77 -1.54 12.16 29.71
C HIS A 77 -0.61 11.80 30.88
#